data_AF-A0A494X436-F1
#
_entry.id   AF-A0A494X436-F1
#
_cell.length_a   1.000
_cell.length_b   1.000
_cell.length_c   1.000
_cell.angle_alpha   90.00
_cell.angle_beta   90.00
_cell.angle_gamma   90.00
#
_symmetry.space_group_name_H-M   'P 1'
#
loop_
_entity.id
_entity.type
_entity.pdbx_description
1 polymer ?
#
loop_
_entity_poly.entity_id
_entity_poly.type
_entity_poly.pdbx_seq_one_letter_code
_entity_poly.pdbx_strand_id
1 'polypeptide(L)' 'MTTIYFVKTGAHYLCPGEDGDVGITPSIEEAGHFLSYEEAERAAREHADPGYQIITTILEQGPLGKA' A
#
# COMPACT_ATOMS: atom_id res chain seq x y z
N MET A 1 1.86 -2.75 -16.69
CA MET A 1 1.42 -1.62 -15.84
C MET A 1 0.52 -2.20 -14.77
N THR A 2 1.00 -2.27 -13.55
CA THR A 2 0.21 -2.73 -12.40
C THR A 2 -0.11 -1.52 -11.55
N THR A 3 -1.39 -1.25 -11.32
CA THR A 3 -1.77 -0.20 -10.37
C THR A 3 -1.63 -0.76 -8.97
N ILE A 4 -0.92 -0.03 -8.12
CA ILE A 4 -0.78 -0.36 -6.71
C ILE A 4 -1.22 0.81 -5.83
N TYR A 5 -1.69 0.48 -4.64
CA TYR A 5 -2.27 1.44 -3.71
C TYR A 5 -1.53 1.36 -2.38
N PHE A 6 -1.12 2.50 -1.85
CA PHE A 6 -0.55 2.63 -0.52
C PHE A 6 -1.53 3.39 0.37
N VAL A 7 -1.65 2.98 1.62
CA VAL A 7 -2.45 3.72 2.61
C VAL A 7 -1.48 4.44 3.53
N LYS A 8 -1.57 5.77 3.58
CA LYS A 8 -0.84 6.60 4.51
C LYS A 8 -1.74 7.00 5.67
N THR A 9 -1.33 6.72 6.90
CA THR A 9 -2.02 7.09 8.13
C THR A 9 -1.12 7.97 9.00
N GLY A 10 -1.42 9.27 9.05
CA GLY A 10 -0.56 10.24 9.73
C GLY A 10 0.86 10.28 9.15
N ALA A 11 1.83 9.79 9.93
CA ALA A 11 3.25 9.69 9.56
C ALA A 11 3.70 8.28 9.14
N HIS A 12 2.80 7.30 9.12
CA HIS A 12 3.08 5.90 8.81
C HIS A 12 2.27 5.43 7.59
N TYR A 13 2.58 4.23 7.11
CA TYR A 13 1.92 3.55 6.01
C TYR A 13 1.43 2.17 6.47
N LEU A 14 0.29 1.72 5.93
CA LEU A 14 -0.18 0.36 6.16
C LEU A 14 0.54 -0.63 5.24
N CYS A 15 0.93 -1.76 5.80
CA CYS A 15 1.44 -2.92 5.08
C CYS A 15 0.39 -4.04 5.08
N PRO A 16 -0.15 -4.46 3.92
CA PRO A 16 -0.84 -5.74 3.83
C PRO A 16 0.16 -6.88 4.08
N GLY A 17 -0.13 -7.71 5.08
CA GLY A 17 0.52 -9.00 5.31
C GLY A 17 -0.15 -10.10 4.49
N GLU A 18 0.56 -11.22 4.31
CA GLU A 18 0.10 -12.35 3.49
C GLU A 18 -1.12 -13.08 4.07
N ASP A 19 -1.32 -13.03 5.39
CA ASP A 19 -2.43 -13.69 6.09
C ASP A 19 -3.63 -12.77 6.37
N GLY A 20 -3.63 -11.56 5.80
CA GLY A 20 -4.65 -10.54 6.06
C GLY A 20 -4.39 -9.70 7.31
N ASP A 21 -3.26 -9.91 7.99
CA ASP A 21 -2.75 -9.00 9.01
C ASP A 21 -2.31 -7.68 8.37
N VAL A 22 -2.60 -6.56 9.03
CA VAL A 22 -2.18 -5.23 8.56
C VAL A 22 -1.13 -4.67 9.51
N GLY A 23 0.10 -4.60 9.02
CA GLY A 23 1.21 -3.94 9.71
C GLY A 23 1.22 -2.43 9.48
N ILE A 24 2.01 -1.71 10.26
CA ILE A 24 2.29 -0.28 10.05
C ILE A 24 3.80 -0.05 9.98
N THR A 25 4.25 0.81 9.06
CA THR A 25 5.66 1.19 8.94
C THR A 25 5.80 2.70 8.69
N PRO A 26 6.82 3.37 9.24
CA PRO A 26 7.10 4.77 8.90
C PRO A 26 7.69 4.93 7.48
N SER A 27 8.20 3.85 6.88
CA SER A 27 8.95 3.89 5.62
C SER A 27 8.11 3.40 4.45
N ILE A 28 7.94 4.22 3.42
CA ILE A 28 7.18 3.84 2.21
C ILE A 28 7.86 2.72 1.41
N GLU A 29 9.19 2.62 1.47
CA GLU A 29 9.96 1.57 0.78
C GLU A 29 9.74 0.18 1.40
N GLU A 30 9.49 0.13 2.70
CA GLU A 30 9.12 -1.08 3.43
C GLU A 30 7.60 -1.26 3.51
N ALA A 31 6.84 -0.25 3.06
CA ALA A 31 5.41 -0.31 3.04
C ALA A 31 4.95 -1.31 2.00
N GLY A 32 4.12 -2.26 2.42
CA GLY A 32 3.42 -3.12 1.49
C GLY A 32 2.42 -2.31 0.67
N HIS A 33 2.08 -2.82 -0.50
CA HIS A 33 1.11 -2.20 -1.39
C HIS A 33 -0.09 -3.11 -1.62
N PHE A 34 -1.26 -2.52 -1.77
CA PHE A 34 -2.47 -3.21 -2.16
C PHE A 34 -2.57 -3.24 -3.68
N LEU A 35 -3.12 -4.33 -4.22
CA LEU A 35 -3.39 -4.49 -5.64
C LEU A 35 -4.78 -3.95 -6.03
N SER A 36 -5.63 -3.66 -5.03
CA SER A 36 -6.98 -3.13 -5.22
C SER A 36 -7.25 -1.94 -4.31
N TYR A 37 -7.99 -0.96 -4.83
CA TYR A 37 -8.44 0.20 -4.06
C TYR A 37 -9.37 -0.21 -2.91
N GLU A 38 -10.30 -1.15 -3.14
CA GLU A 38 -11.23 -1.62 -2.11
C GLU A 38 -10.50 -2.26 -0.92
N GLU A 39 -9.44 -3.03 -1.19
CA GLU A 39 -8.63 -3.63 -0.12
C GLU A 39 -7.86 -2.58 0.67
N ALA A 40 -7.24 -1.62 -0.04
CA ALA A 40 -6.57 -0.49 0.59
C ALA A 40 -7.55 0.31 1.46
N GLU A 41 -8.75 0.61 0.94
CA GLU A 41 -9.75 1.37 1.66
C GLU A 41 -10.29 0.60 2.87
N ARG A 42 -10.56 -0.70 2.74
CA ARG A 42 -11.00 -1.54 3.86
C ARG A 42 -9.95 -1.57 4.96
N ALA A 43 -8.70 -1.87 4.62
CA ALA A 43 -7.60 -1.88 5.58
C ALA A 43 -7.40 -0.50 6.23
N ALA A 44 -7.54 0.58 5.46
CA ALA A 44 -7.49 1.93 5.98
C ALA A 44 -8.61 2.21 6.98
N ARG A 45 -9.85 1.83 6.67
CA ARG A 45 -10.99 2.06 7.57
C ARG A 45 -10.90 1.25 8.86
N GLU A 46 -10.31 0.06 8.80
CA GLU A 46 -10.18 -0.84 9.94
C GLU A 46 -8.97 -0.52 10.83
N HIS A 47 -7.85 -0.10 10.23
CA HIS A 47 -6.56 0.03 10.92
C HIS A 47 -5.91 1.42 10.87
N ALA A 48 -6.33 2.32 9.97
CA ALA A 48 -5.81 3.67 9.90
C ALA A 48 -6.66 4.68 10.67
N ASP A 49 -6.02 5.76 11.11
CA ASP A 49 -6.71 6.85 11.77
C ASP A 49 -7.59 7.63 10.78
N PRO A 50 -8.70 8.24 11.25
CA PRO A 50 -9.50 9.16 10.46
C PRO A 50 -8.63 10.27 9.87
N GLY A 51 -8.64 10.42 8.54
CA GLY A 51 -7.73 11.31 7.81
C GLY A 51 -6.61 10.59 7.05
N TYR A 52 -6.68 9.27 6.93
CA TYR A 52 -5.80 8.51 6.05
C TYR A 52 -5.89 8.97 4.58
N GLN A 53 -4.82 8.74 3.83
CA GLN A 53 -4.71 9.05 2.41
C GLN A 53 -4.36 7.79 1.62
N ILE A 54 -5.16 7.47 0.60
CA ILE A 54 -4.87 6.37 -0.32
C ILE A 54 -4.11 6.94 -1.51
N ILE A 55 -2.86 6.54 -1.65
CA ILE A 55 -1.95 6.94 -2.72
C ILE A 55 -1.96 5.85 -3.78
N THR A 56 -2.32 6.18 -5.02
CA THR A 56 -2.27 5.26 -6.16
C THR A 56 -1.04 5.53 -7.00
N THR A 57 -0.31 4.49 -7.40
CA THR A 57 0.79 4.60 -8.35
C THR A 57 0.75 3.48 -9.38
N ILE A 58 1.30 3.76 -10.55
CA ILE A 58 1.38 2.80 -11.65
C ILE A 58 2.79 2.23 -11.62
N LEU A 59 2.93 0.97 -11.17
CA LEU A 59 4.16 0.23 -11.37
C LEU A 59 4.27 -0.16 -12.84
N GLU A 60 5.10 0.58 -13.57
CA GLU A 60 5.63 0.10 -14.82
C GLU A 60 6.71 -0.95 -14.53
N GLN A 61 6.34 -2.23 -14.62
CA GLN A 61 7.31 -3.31 -14.77
C GLN A 61 8.07 -3.05 -16.08
N GLY A 62 9.19 -2.34 -16.01
CA GLY A 62 10.14 -2.29 -17.12
C GLY A 62 10.57 -3.71 -17.48
N PRO A 63 10.90 -4.02 -18.74
CA PRO A 63 11.34 -5.36 -19.10
C PRO A 63 12.50 -5.76 -18.19
N LEU A 64 12.33 -6.86 -17.46
CA LEU A 64 13.40 -7.55 -16.75
C LEU A 64 14.36 -8.08 -17.82
N GLY A 65 15.25 -7.21 -18.26
CA GLY A 65 16.04 -7.40 -19.48
C GLY A 65 17.27 -6.53 -19.47
N LYS A 66 18.22 -6.85 -18.59
CA LYS A 66 19.66 -6.72 -18.84
C LYS A 66 20.32 -7.97 -18.23
N ALA A 67 20.57 -8.99 -19.05
CA ALA A 67 21.75 -9.16 -19.91
C ALA A 67 22.99 -9.52 -19.09
#